data_AF-A0A0D8HKH2-F1
#
_entry.id   AF-A0A0D8HKH2-F1
#
_cell.length_a   1.000
_cell.length_b   1.000
_cell.length_c   1.000
_cell.angle_alpha   90.00
_cell.angle_beta   90.00
_cell.angle_gamma   90.00
#
_symmetry.space_group_name_H-M   'P 1'
#
loop_
_entity.id
_entity.type
_entity.pdbx_description
1 polymer ?
#
loop_
_entity_poly.entity_id
_entity_poly.type
_entity_poly.pdbx_seq_one_letter_code
_entity_poly.pdbx_strand_id
1 'polypeptide(L)'
;MKLNAVTGRAKLRDYFDLMVIDQQTGYPIEQGFYFFLERYRPQVPEQSAIIVVQSLGYLDDVVEDETVPVARQVVVDFWHNRTVEVARNLDRN
;
A
#
# COMPACT_ATOMS: atom_id res chain seq x y z
N MET A 1 -4.85 6.97 -8.15
CA MET A 1 -4.11 6.59 -6.92
C MET A 1 -3.24 5.38 -7.21
N LYS A 2 -2.04 5.28 -6.61
CA LYS A 2 -0.96 4.35 -6.99
C LYS A 2 -1.11 2.90 -6.51
N LEU A 3 -2.22 2.48 -5.89
CA LEU A 3 -2.38 1.11 -5.38
C LEU A 3 -2.18 0.01 -6.44
N ASN A 4 -2.43 0.33 -7.71
CA ASN A 4 -2.21 -0.60 -8.82
C ASN A 4 -0.73 -0.77 -9.23
N ALA A 5 0.14 0.13 -8.78
CA ALA A 5 1.58 -0.03 -8.97
C ALA A 5 2.14 -1.12 -8.06
N VAL A 6 1.59 -1.21 -6.83
CA VAL A 6 2.02 -2.14 -5.78
C VAL A 6 1.60 -3.58 -6.04
N THR A 7 0.51 -3.80 -6.77
CA THR A 7 0.08 -5.14 -7.23
C THR A 7 0.89 -5.64 -8.44
N GLY A 8 1.83 -4.82 -8.96
CA GLY A 8 2.74 -5.15 -10.06
C GLY A 8 4.20 -5.21 -9.60
N ARG A 9 5.11 -4.71 -10.44
CA ARG A 9 6.55 -4.54 -10.09
C ARG A 9 6.81 -3.16 -9.51
N ALA A 10 6.25 -2.88 -8.34
CA ALA A 10 6.46 -1.59 -7.68
C ALA A 10 7.93 -1.37 -7.31
N LYS A 11 8.37 -0.13 -7.42
CA LYS A 11 9.69 0.31 -6.94
C LYS A 11 9.55 0.89 -5.52
N LEU A 12 10.66 1.01 -4.81
CA LEU A 12 10.70 1.62 -3.47
C LEU A 12 10.02 2.99 -3.43
N ARG A 13 10.20 3.77 -4.50
CA ARG A 13 9.54 5.07 -4.68
C ARG A 13 8.02 5.01 -4.62
N ASP A 14 7.39 3.96 -5.14
CA ASP A 14 5.93 3.82 -5.14
C ASP A 14 5.40 3.57 -3.72
N TYR A 15 6.09 2.73 -2.95
CA TYR A 15 5.79 2.50 -1.53
C TYR A 15 6.00 3.76 -0.71
N PHE A 16 7.06 4.52 -0.97
CA PHE A 16 7.32 5.79 -0.32
C PHE A 16 6.23 6.82 -0.63
N ASP A 17 5.85 6.99 -1.90
CA ASP A 17 4.81 7.95 -2.28
C ASP A 17 3.47 7.60 -1.62
N LEU A 18 3.12 6.31 -1.51
CA LEU A 18 1.92 5.87 -0.80
C LEU A 18 2.01 6.11 0.71
N MET A 19 3.19 5.92 1.33
CA MET A 19 3.42 6.23 2.74
C MET A 19 3.20 7.72 3.01
N VAL A 20 3.75 8.59 2.14
CA VAL A 20 3.56 10.04 2.24
C VAL A 20 2.07 10.41 2.11
N ILE A 21 1.35 9.78 1.18
CA ILE A 21 -0.10 10.00 1.04
C ILE A 21 -0.84 9.60 2.31
N ASP A 22 -0.61 8.39 2.84
CA ASP A 22 -1.27 7.90 4.06
C ASP A 22 -0.99 8.80 5.27
N GLN A 23 0.25 9.28 5.42
CA GLN A 23 0.65 10.13 6.55
C GLN A 23 0.17 11.59 6.44
N GLN A 24 0.19 12.17 5.24
CA GLN A 24 0.10 13.64 5.09
C GLN A 24 -1.24 14.14 4.57
N THR A 25 -2.01 13.30 3.87
CA THR A 25 -3.12 13.82 3.06
C THR A 25 -4.49 13.69 3.72
N GLY A 26 -4.60 13.06 4.89
CA GLY A 26 -5.90 12.78 5.52
C GLY A 26 -6.79 11.83 4.71
N TYR A 27 -6.28 11.30 3.59
CA TYR A 27 -6.86 10.21 2.80
C TYR A 27 -6.13 8.93 3.21
N PRO A 28 -6.64 8.20 4.21
CA PRO A 28 -5.99 6.99 4.67
C PRO A 28 -6.01 5.94 3.56
N ILE A 29 -5.05 5.02 3.58
CA ILE A 29 -4.92 3.97 2.56
C ILE A 29 -6.23 3.19 2.38
N GLU A 30 -7.03 3.03 3.44
CA GLU A 30 -8.39 2.49 3.46
C GLU A 30 -9.34 3.17 2.46
N GLN A 31 -9.32 4.52 2.39
CA GLN A 31 -10.09 5.26 1.39
C GLN A 31 -9.54 5.04 -0.02
N GLY A 32 -8.24 4.78 -0.10
CA GLY A 32 -7.60 4.35 -1.31
C GLY A 32 -8.12 3.00 -1.84
N PHE A 33 -8.34 2.02 -0.96
CA PHE A 33 -8.96 0.75 -1.34
C PHE A 33 -10.35 0.97 -1.94
N TYR A 34 -11.14 1.87 -1.37
CA TYR A 34 -12.45 2.22 -1.90
C TYR A 34 -12.36 2.71 -3.36
N PHE A 35 -11.47 3.67 -3.65
CA PHE A 35 -11.27 4.16 -5.02
C PHE A 35 -10.73 3.10 -5.97
N PHE A 36 -9.88 2.19 -5.48
CA PHE A 36 -9.36 1.08 -6.27
C PHE A 36 -10.50 0.13 -6.68
N LEU A 37 -11.34 -0.29 -5.73
CA LEU A 37 -12.48 -1.17 -6.00
C LEU A 37 -13.51 -0.51 -6.91
N GLU A 38 -13.81 0.78 -6.69
CA GLU A 38 -14.74 1.54 -7.51
C GLU A 38 -14.25 1.66 -8.97
N ARG A 39 -12.95 1.93 -9.15
CA ARG A 39 -12.33 2.13 -10.47
C ARG A 39 -12.21 0.83 -11.26
N TYR A 40 -11.74 -0.23 -10.63
CA TYR A 40 -11.37 -1.48 -11.33
C TYR A 40 -12.45 -2.55 -11.30
N ARG A 41 -13.45 -2.42 -10.41
CA ARG A 41 -14.60 -3.34 -10.25
C ARG A 41 -14.18 -4.82 -10.40
N PRO A 42 -13.23 -5.28 -9.58
CA PRO A 42 -12.77 -6.66 -9.68
C PRO A 42 -13.92 -7.63 -9.43
N GLN A 43 -13.85 -8.81 -10.05
CA GLN A 43 -14.88 -9.85 -9.89
C GLN A 43 -15.03 -10.31 -8.43
N VAL A 44 -13.95 -10.27 -7.66
CA VAL A 44 -13.93 -10.61 -6.22
C VAL A 44 -13.26 -9.47 -5.43
N PRO A 45 -14.04 -8.47 -4.97
CA PRO A 45 -13.51 -7.28 -4.29
C PRO A 45 -12.68 -7.58 -3.04
N GLU A 46 -13.16 -8.47 -2.18
CA GLU A 46 -12.50 -8.85 -0.93
C GLU A 46 -11.12 -9.46 -1.18
N GLN A 47 -11.04 -10.44 -2.10
CA GLN A 47 -9.79 -11.06 -2.48
C GLN A 47 -8.81 -10.04 -3.10
N SER A 48 -9.31 -9.08 -3.88
CA SER A 48 -8.47 -8.03 -4.48
C SER A 48 -7.91 -7.08 -3.41
N ALA A 49 -8.70 -6.74 -2.40
CA ALA A 49 -8.24 -5.94 -1.27
C ALA A 49 -7.17 -6.69 -0.46
N ILE A 50 -7.38 -7.98 -0.17
CA ILE A 50 -6.39 -8.82 0.51
C ILE A 50 -5.06 -8.85 -0.25
N ILE A 51 -5.09 -9.05 -1.58
CA ILE A 51 -3.88 -9.07 -2.41
C ILE A 51 -3.13 -7.74 -2.31
N VAL A 52 -3.84 -6.61 -2.39
CA VAL A 52 -3.20 -5.29 -2.28
C VAL A 52 -2.59 -5.08 -0.89
N VAL A 53 -3.26 -5.48 0.20
CA VAL A 53 -2.70 -5.41 1.56
C VAL A 53 -1.44 -6.28 1.68
N GLN A 54 -1.48 -7.50 1.15
CA GLN A 54 -0.33 -8.41 1.14
C GLN A 54 0.84 -7.83 0.33
N SER A 55 0.57 -7.26 -0.85
CA SER A 55 1.59 -6.59 -1.66
C SER A 55 2.20 -5.39 -0.93
N LEU A 56 1.39 -4.60 -0.21
CA LEU A 56 1.91 -3.50 0.60
C LEU A 56 2.83 -3.99 1.72
N GLY A 57 2.62 -5.19 2.24
CA GLY A 57 3.44 -5.77 3.32
C GLY A 57 4.68 -6.52 2.82
N TYR A 58 4.82 -6.75 1.51
CA TYR A 58 5.91 -7.56 0.94
C TYR A 58 6.89 -6.69 0.14
N LEU A 59 7.99 -6.28 0.78
CA LEU A 59 9.03 -5.41 0.19
C LEU A 59 10.42 -6.08 0.15
N ASP A 60 10.50 -7.38 0.37
CA ASP A 60 11.77 -8.12 0.47
C ASP A 60 12.57 -8.11 -0.84
N ASP A 61 11.88 -8.02 -1.98
CA ASP A 61 12.45 -7.96 -3.33
C ASP A 61 12.65 -6.52 -3.84
N VAL A 62 12.25 -5.52 -3.06
CA VAL A 62 12.40 -4.10 -3.42
C VAL A 62 13.81 -3.64 -3.09
N VAL A 63 14.56 -3.22 -4.11
CA VAL A 63 15.93 -2.69 -3.98
C VAL A 63 15.96 -1.25 -3.45
N GLU A 64 17.12 -0.81 -2.95
CA GLU A 64 17.32 0.61 -2.61
C GLU A 64 17.13 1.54 -3.82
N ASP A 65 16.72 2.77 -3.54
CA ASP A 65 16.44 3.80 -4.53
C ASP A 65 16.89 5.17 -3.98
N GLU A 66 17.95 5.73 -4.56
CA GLU A 66 18.54 7.02 -4.14
C GLU A 66 17.59 8.21 -4.30
N THR A 67 16.50 8.05 -5.07
CA THR A 67 15.48 9.10 -5.25
C THR A 67 14.48 9.15 -4.10
N VAL A 68 14.54 8.21 -3.16
CA VAL A 68 13.71 8.17 -1.95
C VAL A 68 14.47 8.88 -0.82
N PRO A 69 13.88 9.90 -0.17
CA PRO A 69 14.59 10.73 0.82
C PRO A 69 14.76 10.06 2.19
N VAL A 70 14.43 8.77 2.30
CA VAL A 70 14.52 7.98 3.54
C VAL A 70 15.14 6.63 3.21
N ALA A 71 15.79 6.00 4.18
CA ALA A 71 16.32 4.65 4.02
C ALA A 71 15.20 3.66 3.67
N ARG A 72 15.52 2.64 2.85
CA ARG A 72 14.58 1.56 2.51
C ARG A 72 13.88 0.97 3.73
N GLN A 73 14.65 0.73 4.80
CA GLN A 73 14.13 0.12 6.02
C GLN A 73 13.00 0.94 6.66
N VAL A 74 13.03 2.27 6.56
CA VAL A 74 11.96 3.13 7.09
C VAL A 74 10.63 2.86 6.37
N VAL A 75 10.68 2.68 5.05
CA VAL A 75 9.49 2.39 4.23
C VAL A 75 8.97 0.98 4.53
N VAL A 76 9.87 0.01 4.68
CA VAL A 76 9.54 -1.38 5.06
C VAL A 76 8.85 -1.43 6.42
N ASP A 77 9.47 -0.82 7.44
CA ASP A 77 8.95 -0.83 8.80
C ASP A 77 7.60 -0.13 8.89
N PHE A 78 7.42 0.97 8.15
CA PHE A 78 6.12 1.63 8.05
C PHE A 78 5.04 0.68 7.53
N TRP A 79 5.26 0.04 6.39
CA TRP A 79 4.24 -0.80 5.77
C TRP A 79 3.99 -2.11 6.51
N HIS A 80 5.01 -2.71 7.14
CA HIS A 80 4.80 -3.87 8.02
C HIS A 80 3.87 -3.55 9.19
N ASN A 81 4.04 -2.39 9.81
CA ASN A 81 3.17 -1.99 10.91
C ASN A 81 1.78 -1.59 10.41
N ARG A 82 1.72 -0.80 9.33
CA ARG A 82 0.46 -0.26 8.80
C ARG A 82 -0.44 -1.33 8.22
N THR A 83 0.08 -2.36 7.56
CA THR A 83 -0.72 -3.45 7.00
C THR A 83 -1.47 -4.25 8.08
N VAL A 84 -0.89 -4.42 9.27
CA VAL A 84 -1.58 -5.03 10.42
C VAL A 84 -2.76 -4.19 10.88
N GLU A 85 -2.61 -2.87 10.91
CA GLU A 85 -3.70 -1.95 11.25
C GLU A 85 -4.81 -1.97 10.20
N VAL A 86 -4.44 -1.89 8.92
CA VAL A 86 -5.38 -1.91 7.79
C VAL A 86 -6.17 -3.21 7.76
N ALA A 87 -5.51 -4.36 7.93
CA ALA A 87 -6.19 -5.66 7.99
C ALA A 87 -7.24 -5.71 9.12
N ARG A 88 -6.89 -5.22 10.31
CA ARG A 88 -7.84 -5.12 11.45
C ARG A 88 -9.02 -4.19 11.17
N ASN A 89 -8.80 -3.12 10.42
CA ASN A 89 -9.86 -2.16 10.06
C ASN A 89 -10.80 -2.70 8.98
N LEU A 90 -10.27 -3.53 8.06
CA LEU A 90 -11.07 -4.20 7.04
C LEU A 90 -11.95 -5.30 7.63
N ASP A 91 -11.48 -6.07 8.62
CA ASP A 91 -12.29 -7.09 9.31
C ASP A 91 -13.49 -6.53 10.11
N ARG A 92 -13.48 -5.21 10.38
CA ARG A 92 -14.50 -4.54 11.21
C ARG A 92 -15.60 -3.85 10.41
N ASN A 93 -15.50 -3.77 9.09
CA ASN A 93 -16.48 -3.15 8.20
C ASN A 93 -17.16 -4.21 7.32
#